data_AF-A0A958JWV0-F1
#
_entry.id   AF-A0A958JWV0-F1
#
_cell.length_a   1.000
_cell.length_b   1.000
_cell.length_c   1.000
_cell.angle_alpha   90.00
_cell.angle_beta   90.00
_cell.angle_gamma   90.00
#
_symmetry.space_group_name_H-M   'P 1'
#
loop_
_entity.id
_entity.type
_entity.pdbx_description
1 polymer ?
#
loop_
_entity_poly.entity_id
_entity_poly.type
_entity_poly.pdbx_seq_one_letter_code
_entity_poly.pdbx_strand_id
1 'polypeptide(L)'
;MANRFRIFSFLVVVLFLSVLFAAWNLGGTSQQDVAILHQYEFSRYAKSIDVLTPPERLLDALSQMSRGVRRLISSQESSVEFLDAPSVIRQVLSDTPYFAQVYPSEGYFYFRTMTQEGEVGGNFRLNDTDEGYLGFGYYLMSDQSQRVSGYLYGGAKKREFQANVSRLSATLSLVTYQGETTLFRDVPLPTTLPKALPLLPDERFVSAVRDESGLLFYLLFDSNEKSFYYVLDPQYVRLLHSMDKGSQLLMDPRSDFVFLQDETSRSLFVGALRSKVYSNSYFDGPFDQVPVKLNLRDSVYEAYPYLKLGGIDPHGFVCIKRGSRVAITPYKKYSSPTDLVQMVRSCRDSAVDEGAFRQCVTFDSKQAYHLDSPLFFADGTLLRGEVKTCEYQGPKIQMTSLLAKPD
;
A
#
# COMPACT_ATOMS: atom_id res chain seq x y z
N MET A 1 26.84 12.66 -26.87
CA MET A 1 26.19 13.47 -25.80
C MET A 1 25.25 14.56 -26.34
N ALA A 2 25.59 15.27 -27.42
CA ALA A 2 24.78 16.36 -27.96
C ALA A 2 23.31 16.00 -28.35
N ASN A 3 23.06 14.78 -28.84
CA ASN A 3 21.69 14.34 -29.19
C ASN A 3 20.80 14.05 -27.97
N ARG A 4 21.36 13.68 -26.82
CA ARG A 4 20.57 13.46 -25.59
C ARG A 4 20.10 14.77 -24.97
N PHE A 5 20.89 15.84 -25.12
CA PHE A 5 20.54 17.18 -24.66
C PHE A 5 19.40 17.80 -25.47
N ARG A 6 19.39 17.60 -26.80
CA ARG A 6 18.33 18.14 -27.69
C ARG A 6 16.96 17.51 -27.45
N ILE A 7 16.90 16.21 -27.16
CA ILE A 7 15.64 15.51 -26.83
C ILE A 7 15.09 16.02 -25.49
N PHE A 8 15.96 16.23 -24.49
CA PHE A 8 15.56 16.76 -23.19
C PHE A 8 15.05 18.20 -23.30
N SER A 9 15.73 19.07 -24.05
CA SER A 9 15.29 20.45 -24.28
C SER A 9 13.97 20.54 -25.05
N PHE A 10 13.74 19.66 -26.02
CA PHE A 10 12.48 19.63 -26.77
C PHE A 10 11.31 19.19 -25.89
N LEU A 11 11.50 18.15 -25.07
CA LEU A 11 10.52 17.71 -24.08
C LEU A 11 10.18 18.82 -23.07
N VAL A 12 11.19 19.54 -22.58
CA VAL A 12 10.99 20.66 -21.63
C VAL A 12 10.19 21.80 -22.27
N VAL A 13 10.44 22.14 -23.54
CA VAL A 13 9.71 23.21 -24.25
C VAL A 13 8.26 22.81 -24.56
N VAL A 14 8.03 21.57 -24.98
CA VAL A 14 6.67 21.04 -25.20
C VAL A 14 5.89 20.96 -23.88
N LEU A 15 6.55 20.59 -22.78
CA LEU A 15 5.99 20.68 -21.44
C LEU A 15 5.65 22.13 -21.07
N PHE A 16 6.55 23.09 -21.30
CA PHE A 16 6.32 24.49 -20.90
C PHE A 16 5.14 25.13 -21.64
N LEU A 17 4.97 24.86 -22.94
CA LEU A 17 3.85 25.38 -23.73
C LEU A 17 2.51 24.72 -23.37
N SER A 18 2.52 23.45 -22.95
CA SER A 18 1.32 22.77 -22.48
C SER A 18 0.89 23.21 -21.07
N VAL A 19 1.81 23.67 -20.20
CA VAL A 19 1.47 24.33 -18.91
C VAL A 19 0.55 25.54 -19.13
N LEU A 20 0.95 26.42 -20.05
CA LEU A 20 0.23 27.68 -20.31
C LEU A 20 -1.18 27.44 -20.87
N PHE A 21 -1.35 26.38 -21.68
CA PHE A 21 -2.63 26.04 -22.28
C PHE A 21 -3.56 25.27 -21.32
N ALA A 22 -3.01 24.40 -20.48
CA ALA A 22 -3.79 23.67 -19.47
C ALA A 22 -4.32 24.60 -18.37
N ALA A 23 -3.53 25.61 -17.96
CA ALA A 23 -3.95 26.61 -16.97
C ALA A 23 -5.17 27.44 -17.43
N TRP A 24 -5.39 27.58 -18.74
CA TRP A 24 -6.51 28.34 -19.30
C TRP A 24 -7.84 27.57 -19.27
N ASN A 25 -7.82 26.22 -19.26
CA ASN A 25 -9.01 25.38 -19.51
C ASN A 25 -9.59 24.65 -18.27
N LEU A 26 -9.15 24.97 -17.05
CA LEU A 26 -9.57 24.29 -15.82
C LEU A 26 -11.00 24.63 -15.30
N GLY A 27 -11.90 25.13 -16.17
CA GLY A 27 -13.21 25.67 -15.79
C GLY A 27 -14.40 24.70 -15.76
N GLY A 28 -14.21 23.38 -15.93
CA GLY A 28 -15.34 22.44 -15.95
C GLY A 28 -14.98 21.04 -15.47
N THR A 29 -15.52 20.64 -14.32
CA THR A 29 -15.55 19.25 -13.86
C THR A 29 -16.82 18.59 -14.39
N SER A 30 -16.71 17.79 -15.45
CA SER A 30 -17.82 16.97 -15.95
C SER A 30 -17.81 15.59 -15.27
N GLN A 31 -18.96 14.90 -15.33
CA GLN A 31 -19.21 13.57 -14.78
C GLN A 31 -18.26 12.45 -15.29
N GLN A 32 -17.35 12.73 -16.22
CA GLN A 32 -16.34 11.80 -16.76
C GLN A 32 -15.08 11.66 -15.88
N ASP A 33 -15.01 12.35 -14.73
CA ASP A 33 -13.86 12.30 -13.81
C ASP A 33 -13.80 11.02 -12.93
N VAL A 34 -14.49 9.94 -13.30
CA VAL A 34 -14.57 8.69 -12.51
C VAL A 34 -13.27 7.86 -12.56
N ALA A 35 -12.39 8.11 -13.54
CA ALA A 35 -11.39 7.10 -13.92
C ALA A 35 -10.21 6.91 -12.93
N ILE A 36 -9.94 7.88 -12.05
CA ILE A 36 -8.71 7.85 -11.22
C ILE A 36 -8.97 8.44 -9.84
N LEU A 37 -9.70 7.71 -9.01
CA LEU A 37 -9.94 8.12 -7.62
C LEU A 37 -8.62 8.24 -6.85
N HIS A 38 -7.72 7.26 -6.96
CA HIS A 38 -6.56 7.24 -6.09
C HIS A 38 -5.63 8.44 -6.30
N GLN A 39 -5.22 8.73 -7.54
CA GLN A 39 -4.28 9.83 -7.77
C GLN A 39 -4.93 11.20 -7.58
N TYR A 40 -6.20 11.38 -7.94
CA TYR A 40 -6.86 12.69 -7.84
C TYR A 40 -7.32 12.99 -6.43
N GLU A 41 -7.96 12.05 -5.74
CA GLU A 41 -8.40 12.23 -4.36
C GLU A 41 -7.20 12.38 -3.44
N PHE A 42 -6.18 11.53 -3.59
CA PHE A 42 -4.91 11.70 -2.89
C PHE A 42 -4.31 13.06 -3.18
N SER A 43 -4.15 13.46 -4.44
CA SER A 43 -3.46 14.72 -4.77
C SER A 43 -4.25 15.94 -4.32
N ARG A 44 -5.57 15.94 -4.45
CA ARG A 44 -6.44 17.01 -3.93
C ARG A 44 -6.30 17.12 -2.43
N TYR A 45 -6.35 15.99 -1.75
CA TYR A 45 -6.24 15.94 -0.31
C TYR A 45 -4.84 16.37 0.16
N ALA A 46 -3.80 15.78 -0.41
CA ALA A 46 -2.42 16.03 -0.03
C ALA A 46 -2.02 17.49 -0.28
N LYS A 47 -2.62 18.13 -1.29
CA LYS A 47 -2.53 19.58 -1.51
C LYS A 47 -3.29 20.40 -0.47
N SER A 48 -4.50 19.99 -0.08
CA SER A 48 -5.33 20.80 0.82
C SER A 48 -4.73 20.94 2.22
N ILE A 49 -3.78 20.09 2.59
CA ILE A 49 -3.08 20.14 3.87
C ILE A 49 -1.55 20.23 3.75
N ASP A 50 -1.04 20.58 2.57
CA ASP A 50 0.40 20.78 2.27
C ASP A 50 1.32 19.66 2.79
N VAL A 51 0.93 18.39 2.55
CA VAL A 51 1.75 17.22 2.92
C VAL A 51 2.59 16.67 1.78
N LEU A 52 2.39 17.17 0.56
CA LEU A 52 3.25 16.80 -0.55
C LEU A 52 4.63 17.42 -0.37
N THR A 53 5.65 16.57 -0.32
CA THR A 53 7.04 16.99 -0.44
C THR A 53 7.25 17.73 -1.78
N PRO A 54 8.25 18.61 -1.91
CA PRO A 54 8.51 19.30 -3.17
C PRO A 54 8.63 18.37 -4.39
N PRO A 55 9.30 17.20 -4.32
CA PRO A 55 9.29 16.23 -5.40
C PRO A 55 7.89 15.71 -5.74
N GLU A 56 7.06 15.37 -4.75
CA GLU A 56 5.70 14.87 -4.99
C GLU A 56 4.81 15.93 -5.65
N ARG A 57 4.95 17.21 -5.28
CA ARG A 57 4.24 18.32 -5.93
C ARG A 57 4.55 18.43 -7.43
N LEU A 58 5.83 18.27 -7.80
CA LEU A 58 6.22 18.29 -9.21
C LEU A 58 5.59 17.11 -9.97
N LEU A 59 5.60 15.91 -9.38
CA LEU A 59 5.06 14.70 -10.00
C LEU A 59 3.56 14.77 -10.21
N ASP A 60 2.82 15.29 -9.23
CA ASP A 60 1.40 15.55 -9.38
C ASP A 60 1.12 16.59 -10.47
N ALA A 61 1.91 17.68 -10.55
CA ALA A 61 1.76 18.67 -11.62
C ALA A 61 2.00 18.05 -13.00
N LEU A 62 3.06 17.24 -13.17
CA LEU A 62 3.33 16.50 -14.41
C LEU A 62 2.18 15.56 -14.78
N SER A 63 1.61 14.86 -13.79
CA SER A 63 0.44 14.01 -13.99
C SER A 63 -0.76 14.80 -14.49
N GLN A 64 -1.10 15.92 -13.84
CA GLN A 64 -2.20 16.81 -14.25
C GLN A 64 -2.03 17.35 -15.67
N MET A 65 -0.83 17.82 -16.01
CA MET A 65 -0.54 18.30 -17.37
C MET A 65 -0.72 17.19 -18.40
N SER A 66 -0.21 16.00 -18.12
CA SER A 66 -0.29 14.88 -19.06
C SER A 66 -1.70 14.38 -19.27
N ARG A 67 -2.61 14.53 -18.29
CA ARG A 67 -4.05 14.30 -18.49
C ARG A 67 -4.64 15.26 -19.49
N GLY A 68 -4.34 16.56 -19.37
CA GLY A 68 -4.82 17.57 -20.30
C GLY A 68 -4.42 17.26 -21.74
N VAL A 69 -3.16 16.89 -21.95
CA VAL A 69 -2.65 16.47 -23.26
C VAL A 69 -3.36 15.20 -23.76
N ARG A 70 -3.53 14.20 -22.91
CA ARG A 70 -4.18 12.93 -23.25
C ARG A 70 -5.65 13.09 -23.62
N ARG A 71 -6.39 13.97 -22.94
CA ARG A 71 -7.76 14.35 -23.30
C ARG A 71 -7.86 15.00 -24.68
N LEU A 72 -6.85 15.75 -25.10
CA LEU A 72 -6.83 16.38 -26.43
C LEU A 72 -6.51 15.39 -27.56
N ILE A 73 -5.77 14.31 -27.25
CA ILE A 73 -5.32 13.31 -28.23
C ILE A 73 -6.31 12.14 -28.30
N SER A 74 -7.01 11.84 -27.21
CA SER A 74 -7.97 10.74 -27.15
C SER A 74 -9.19 11.02 -28.02
N SER A 75 -9.41 10.17 -29.02
CA SER A 75 -10.64 10.11 -29.80
C SER A 75 -11.09 8.66 -29.95
N GLN A 76 -12.09 8.24 -29.18
CA GLN A 76 -13.23 7.41 -29.59
C GLN A 76 -13.94 6.80 -28.39
N GLU A 77 -15.25 6.99 -28.33
CA GLU A 77 -16.19 6.16 -27.58
C GLU A 77 -16.35 4.83 -28.34
N SER A 78 -15.62 3.80 -27.91
CA SER A 78 -16.05 2.42 -28.10
C SER A 78 -16.67 1.95 -26.79
N SER A 79 -17.84 1.33 -26.85
CA SER A 79 -18.45 0.74 -25.66
C SER A 79 -17.55 -0.36 -25.10
N VAL A 80 -17.13 -0.23 -23.84
CA VAL A 80 -16.27 -1.20 -23.15
C VAL A 80 -17.15 -2.25 -22.46
N GLU A 81 -16.93 -3.52 -22.75
CA GLU A 81 -17.61 -4.64 -22.07
C GLU A 81 -16.77 -5.14 -20.89
N PHE A 82 -17.40 -5.43 -19.75
CA PHE A 82 -16.72 -5.81 -18.51
C PHE A 82 -15.89 -7.09 -18.66
N LEU A 83 -16.41 -8.10 -19.36
CA LEU A 83 -15.73 -9.38 -19.55
C LEU A 83 -14.62 -9.33 -20.61
N ASP A 84 -14.52 -8.24 -21.38
CA ASP A 84 -13.44 -8.03 -22.35
C ASP A 84 -12.25 -7.31 -21.69
N ALA A 85 -11.44 -8.09 -20.96
CA ALA A 85 -10.25 -7.58 -20.28
C ALA A 85 -9.32 -6.72 -21.16
N PRO A 86 -9.03 -7.07 -22.43
CA PRO A 86 -8.35 -6.19 -23.37
C PRO A 86 -8.93 -4.77 -23.45
N SER A 87 -10.24 -4.64 -23.67
CA SER A 87 -10.89 -3.34 -23.79
C SER A 87 -10.90 -2.57 -22.47
N VAL A 88 -11.12 -3.25 -21.34
CA VAL A 88 -11.06 -2.62 -20.01
C VAL A 88 -9.65 -2.09 -19.73
N ILE A 89 -8.60 -2.89 -19.98
CA ILE A 89 -7.21 -2.48 -19.74
C ILE A 89 -6.83 -1.31 -20.64
N ARG A 90 -7.21 -1.36 -21.93
CA ARG A 90 -6.97 -0.26 -22.85
C ARG A 90 -7.67 1.01 -22.38
N GLN A 91 -8.93 0.92 -21.93
CA GLN A 91 -9.68 2.06 -21.38
C GLN A 91 -9.01 2.65 -20.14
N VAL A 92 -8.59 1.81 -19.19
CA VAL A 92 -7.92 2.28 -17.98
C VAL A 92 -6.62 3.00 -18.34
N LEU A 93 -5.82 2.45 -19.25
CA LEU A 93 -4.58 3.11 -19.71
C LEU A 93 -4.87 4.35 -20.55
N SER A 94 -5.98 4.40 -21.28
CA SER A 94 -6.39 5.58 -22.04
C SER A 94 -6.80 6.73 -21.13
N ASP A 95 -7.41 6.43 -19.99
CA ASP A 95 -7.86 7.40 -19.00
C ASP A 95 -6.75 7.83 -18.04
N THR A 96 -5.78 6.95 -17.80
CA THR A 96 -4.63 7.21 -16.95
C THR A 96 -3.68 8.23 -17.60
N PRO A 97 -3.26 9.31 -16.90
CA PRO A 97 -2.26 10.23 -17.43
C PRO A 97 -1.02 9.51 -17.94
N TYR A 98 -0.35 10.10 -18.93
CA TYR A 98 0.94 9.57 -19.37
C TYR A 98 1.94 9.45 -18.21
N PHE A 99 1.87 10.35 -17.23
CA PHE A 99 2.65 10.25 -16.00
C PHE A 99 1.74 9.92 -14.80
N ALA A 100 1.81 8.69 -14.29
CA ALA A 100 0.98 8.20 -13.19
C ALA A 100 1.83 7.85 -11.98
N GLN A 101 1.35 8.22 -10.80
CA GLN A 101 2.02 7.89 -9.54
C GLN A 101 1.34 6.69 -8.90
N VAL A 102 2.14 5.72 -8.48
CA VAL A 102 1.69 4.52 -7.79
C VAL A 102 1.75 4.79 -6.30
N TYR A 103 0.57 4.98 -5.74
CA TYR A 103 0.31 4.90 -4.31
C TYR A 103 -0.74 3.82 -4.15
N PRO A 104 -0.67 3.01 -3.09
CA PRO A 104 0.23 3.01 -1.91
C PRO A 104 1.53 2.17 -2.07
N SER A 105 2.32 2.01 -0.99
CA SER A 105 3.67 1.39 -1.00
C SER A 105 3.73 -0.09 -1.38
N GLU A 106 2.59 -0.79 -1.45
CA GLU A 106 2.54 -2.17 -1.95
C GLU A 106 2.70 -2.28 -3.48
N GLY A 107 2.74 -1.16 -4.21
CA GLY A 107 2.99 -1.14 -5.66
C GLY A 107 1.74 -1.42 -6.50
N TYR A 108 0.57 -1.04 -5.99
CA TYR A 108 -0.71 -1.18 -6.66
C TYR A 108 -1.18 0.19 -7.16
N PHE A 109 -1.53 0.27 -8.44
CA PHE A 109 -2.19 1.43 -9.02
C PHE A 109 -3.69 1.13 -9.10
N TYR A 110 -4.45 1.68 -8.15
CA TYR A 110 -5.90 1.53 -8.11
C TYR A 110 -6.59 2.43 -9.15
N PHE A 111 -7.57 1.88 -9.86
CA PHE A 111 -8.35 2.61 -10.87
C PHE A 111 -9.84 2.35 -10.70
N ARG A 112 -10.64 3.24 -11.29
CA ARG A 112 -12.02 2.92 -11.67
C ARG A 112 -12.23 3.26 -13.13
N THR A 113 -13.23 2.66 -13.77
CA THR A 113 -13.61 3.01 -15.14
C THR A 113 -15.06 2.66 -15.36
N MET A 114 -15.69 3.24 -16.38
CA MET A 114 -17.04 2.87 -16.78
C MET A 114 -16.99 1.81 -17.88
N THR A 115 -17.84 0.80 -17.77
CA THR A 115 -18.17 -0.17 -18.82
C THR A 115 -19.67 -0.10 -19.12
N GLN A 116 -20.16 -0.89 -20.08
CA GLN A 116 -21.59 -0.99 -20.38
C GLN A 116 -22.41 -1.49 -19.17
N GLU A 117 -21.81 -2.32 -18.33
CA GLU A 117 -22.42 -2.98 -17.19
C GLU A 117 -22.37 -2.15 -15.90
N GLY A 118 -21.55 -1.09 -15.88
CA GLY A 118 -21.48 -0.14 -14.78
C GLY A 118 -20.06 0.30 -14.43
N GLU A 119 -19.90 0.81 -13.22
CA GLU A 119 -18.60 1.22 -12.69
C GLU A 119 -17.79 -0.03 -12.32
N VAL A 120 -16.57 -0.09 -12.83
CA VAL A 120 -15.58 -1.11 -12.54
C VAL A 120 -14.52 -0.53 -11.62
N GLY A 121 -14.17 -1.26 -10.56
CA GLY A 121 -13.04 -0.97 -9.69
C GLY A 121 -11.94 -2.02 -9.84
N GLY A 122 -10.68 -1.61 -9.77
CA GLY A 122 -9.58 -2.53 -9.94
C GLY A 122 -8.22 -1.95 -9.58
N ASN A 123 -7.18 -2.73 -9.87
CA ASN A 123 -5.79 -2.30 -9.74
C ASN A 123 -4.89 -2.91 -10.81
N PHE A 124 -3.79 -2.21 -11.07
CA PHE A 124 -2.60 -2.77 -11.68
C PHE A 124 -1.54 -3.03 -10.61
N ARG A 125 -0.92 -4.21 -10.62
CA ARG A 125 0.19 -4.56 -9.73
C ARG A 125 1.52 -4.43 -10.47
N LEU A 126 2.36 -3.49 -10.02
CA LEU A 126 3.60 -3.12 -10.71
C LEU A 126 4.85 -3.87 -10.22
N ASN A 127 4.70 -4.70 -9.18
CA ASN A 127 5.81 -5.37 -8.52
C ASN A 127 6.59 -6.36 -9.40
N ASP A 128 5.95 -6.83 -10.47
CA ASP A 128 6.48 -7.82 -11.41
C ASP A 128 6.99 -7.17 -12.72
N THR A 129 7.04 -5.83 -12.77
CA THR A 129 7.42 -5.10 -14.00
C THR A 129 8.89 -5.23 -14.35
N ASP A 130 9.75 -5.58 -13.38
CA ASP A 130 11.15 -5.99 -13.59
C ASP A 130 11.25 -7.33 -14.33
N GLU A 131 10.24 -8.19 -14.20
CA GLU A 131 10.13 -9.44 -14.96
C GLU A 131 9.40 -9.26 -16.30
N GLY A 132 8.98 -8.02 -16.61
CA GLY A 132 8.23 -7.68 -17.81
C GLY A 132 6.74 -8.04 -17.72
N TYR A 133 6.16 -8.09 -16.51
CA TYR A 133 4.73 -8.35 -16.32
C TYR A 133 4.02 -7.17 -15.63
N LEU A 134 2.76 -6.95 -15.97
CA LEU A 134 1.86 -6.10 -15.21
C LEU A 134 0.67 -6.95 -14.78
N GLY A 135 0.54 -7.19 -13.47
CA GLY A 135 -0.65 -7.86 -12.95
C GLY A 135 -1.85 -6.92 -13.03
N PHE A 136 -3.04 -7.45 -13.26
CA PHE A 136 -4.28 -6.69 -13.16
C PHE A 136 -5.37 -7.51 -12.48
N GLY A 137 -6.28 -6.80 -11.82
CA GLY A 137 -7.51 -7.36 -11.27
C GLY A 137 -8.59 -6.30 -11.19
N TYR A 138 -9.81 -6.63 -11.58
CA TYR A 138 -10.94 -5.72 -11.53
C TYR A 138 -12.28 -6.44 -11.32
N TYR A 139 -13.29 -5.70 -10.90
CA TYR A 139 -14.62 -6.19 -10.55
C TYR A 139 -15.67 -5.11 -10.75
N LEU A 140 -16.94 -5.50 -10.89
CA LEU A 140 -18.06 -4.55 -10.91
C LEU A 140 -18.29 -4.01 -9.50
N MET A 141 -18.39 -2.69 -9.35
CA MET A 141 -18.65 -2.06 -8.04
C MET A 141 -20.00 -2.47 -7.44
N SER A 142 -20.98 -2.77 -8.30
CA SER A 142 -22.30 -3.29 -7.93
C SER A 142 -22.28 -4.77 -7.53
N ASP A 143 -21.30 -5.55 -7.99
CA ASP A 143 -21.18 -6.99 -7.74
C ASP A 143 -19.70 -7.41 -7.71
N GLN A 144 -19.12 -7.40 -6.51
CA GLN A 144 -17.72 -7.81 -6.31
C GLN A 144 -17.50 -9.33 -6.39
N SER A 145 -18.55 -10.13 -6.57
CA SER A 145 -18.41 -11.58 -6.76
C SER A 145 -17.83 -11.91 -8.13
N GLN A 146 -18.07 -11.05 -9.12
CA GLN A 146 -17.48 -11.17 -10.45
C GLN A 146 -16.13 -10.46 -10.48
N ARG A 147 -15.05 -11.25 -10.47
CA ARG A 147 -13.68 -10.75 -10.51
C ARG A 147 -12.97 -11.28 -11.74
N VAL A 148 -12.36 -10.36 -12.49
CA VAL A 148 -11.46 -10.67 -13.60
C VAL A 148 -10.05 -10.35 -13.15
N SER A 149 -9.10 -11.26 -13.37
CA SER A 149 -7.69 -11.01 -13.05
C SER A 149 -6.76 -11.73 -14.01
N GLY A 150 -5.58 -11.18 -14.22
CA GLY A 150 -4.61 -11.70 -15.18
C GLY A 150 -3.30 -10.93 -15.17
N TYR A 151 -2.54 -11.09 -16.26
CA TYR A 151 -1.26 -10.41 -16.45
C TYR A 151 -1.13 -9.93 -17.89
N LEU A 152 -0.62 -8.71 -18.08
CA LEU A 152 -0.04 -8.28 -19.33
C LEU A 152 1.41 -8.78 -19.43
N TYR A 153 1.79 -9.27 -20.60
CA TYR A 153 3.08 -9.89 -20.83
C TYR A 153 3.96 -9.10 -21.80
N GLY A 154 5.16 -8.75 -21.33
CA GLY A 154 6.25 -8.23 -22.14
C GLY A 154 6.94 -9.29 -22.99
N GLY A 155 7.38 -8.90 -24.18
CA GLY A 155 8.31 -9.66 -25.03
C GLY A 155 7.66 -10.67 -26.00
N ALA A 156 8.49 -11.57 -26.56
CA ALA A 156 8.11 -12.51 -27.62
C ALA A 156 7.33 -13.76 -27.12
N LYS A 157 6.99 -13.83 -25.83
CA LYS A 157 6.21 -14.94 -25.28
C LYS A 157 4.76 -14.77 -25.76
N LYS A 158 4.30 -15.61 -26.70
CA LYS A 158 2.89 -15.68 -27.11
C LYS A 158 2.01 -16.00 -25.90
N ARG A 159 1.32 -14.99 -25.38
CA ARG A 159 0.36 -15.09 -24.28
C ARG A 159 -0.83 -14.17 -24.55
N GLU A 160 -1.90 -14.39 -23.80
CA GLU A 160 -3.24 -13.84 -24.01
C GLU A 160 -3.27 -12.31 -24.17
N PHE A 161 -2.43 -11.57 -23.43
CA PHE A 161 -2.36 -10.11 -23.49
C PHE A 161 -0.93 -9.61 -23.71
N GLN A 162 -0.53 -9.43 -24.97
CA GLN A 162 0.79 -8.93 -25.32
C GLN A 162 0.86 -7.40 -25.11
N ALA A 163 1.80 -6.95 -24.28
CA ALA A 163 2.08 -5.55 -24.00
C ALA A 163 3.59 -5.30 -24.06
N ASN A 164 4.00 -4.04 -24.04
CA ASN A 164 5.38 -3.68 -23.72
C ASN A 164 5.41 -3.18 -22.28
N VAL A 165 5.94 -4.03 -21.38
CA VAL A 165 6.13 -3.69 -19.97
C VAL A 165 7.63 -3.68 -19.70
N SER A 166 8.14 -2.52 -19.30
CA SER A 166 9.58 -2.32 -19.08
C SER A 166 9.83 -1.53 -17.80
N ARG A 167 10.63 -2.10 -16.89
CA ARG A 167 11.19 -1.35 -15.74
C ARG A 167 12.34 -0.47 -16.23
N LEU A 168 12.16 0.84 -16.17
CA LEU A 168 13.17 1.83 -16.60
C LEU A 168 14.16 2.20 -15.50
N SER A 169 13.74 2.12 -14.23
CA SER A 169 14.60 2.36 -13.06
C SER A 169 14.01 1.70 -11.81
N ALA A 170 14.66 1.85 -10.66
CA ALA A 170 14.17 1.35 -9.37
C ALA A 170 12.78 1.88 -8.96
N THR A 171 12.26 2.95 -9.58
CA THR A 171 10.95 3.53 -9.26
C THR A 171 10.11 3.85 -10.50
N LEU A 172 10.53 3.45 -11.71
CA LEU A 172 9.84 3.81 -12.95
C LEU A 172 9.57 2.59 -13.81
N SER A 173 8.31 2.43 -14.22
CA SER A 173 7.85 1.40 -15.14
C SER A 173 7.10 2.04 -16.30
N LEU A 174 7.48 1.68 -17.53
CA LEU A 174 6.77 2.06 -18.75
C LEU A 174 5.89 0.90 -19.18
N VAL A 175 4.60 1.17 -19.35
CA VAL A 175 3.61 0.21 -19.84
C VAL A 175 3.02 0.77 -21.12
N THR A 176 3.12 0.01 -22.20
CA THR A 176 2.43 0.29 -23.46
C THR A 176 1.55 -0.89 -23.85
N TYR A 177 0.26 -0.64 -24.08
CA TYR A 177 -0.69 -1.65 -24.52
C TYR A 177 -1.64 -1.07 -25.57
N GLN A 178 -1.73 -1.72 -26.73
CA GLN A 178 -2.62 -1.30 -27.83
C GLN A 178 -2.56 0.20 -28.18
N GLY A 179 -1.35 0.76 -28.20
CA GLY A 179 -1.10 2.19 -28.50
C GLY A 179 -1.13 3.11 -27.28
N GLU A 180 -1.75 2.69 -26.18
CA GLU A 180 -1.80 3.46 -24.94
C GLU A 180 -0.51 3.29 -24.16
N THR A 181 0.10 4.40 -23.73
CA THR A 181 1.37 4.38 -22.98
C THR A 181 1.30 5.18 -21.70
N THR A 182 1.68 4.55 -20.60
CA THR A 182 1.75 5.17 -19.28
C THR A 182 3.08 4.89 -18.62
N LEU A 183 3.72 5.95 -18.14
CA LEU A 183 4.87 5.91 -17.26
C LEU A 183 4.39 5.94 -15.82
N PHE A 184 4.43 4.79 -15.17
CA PHE A 184 4.13 4.63 -13.75
C PHE A 184 5.37 4.90 -12.91
N ARG A 185 5.19 5.65 -11.83
CA ARG A 185 6.24 5.95 -10.86
C ARG A 185 5.84 5.49 -9.46
N ASP A 186 6.62 4.59 -8.89
CA ASP A 186 6.51 4.23 -7.48
C ASP A 186 7.00 5.38 -6.59
N VAL A 187 6.36 5.53 -5.44
CA VAL A 187 6.77 6.51 -4.44
C VAL A 187 8.00 5.97 -3.71
N PRO A 188 9.15 6.65 -3.77
CA PRO A 188 10.32 6.21 -3.03
C PRO A 188 10.05 6.29 -1.53
N LEU A 189 10.36 5.22 -0.83
CA LEU A 189 10.21 5.14 0.62
C LEU A 189 11.56 5.41 1.30
N PRO A 190 11.58 6.08 2.46
CA PRO A 190 12.79 6.19 3.25
C PRO A 190 13.33 4.81 3.63
N THR A 191 14.63 4.62 3.40
CA THR A 191 15.35 3.40 3.80
C THR A 191 15.99 3.52 5.18
N THR A 192 15.81 4.66 5.85
CA THR A 192 16.34 4.96 7.18
C THR A 192 15.30 5.73 7.98
N LEU A 193 15.40 5.63 9.30
CA LEU A 193 14.58 6.43 10.22
C LEU A 193 15.03 7.89 10.24
N PRO A 194 14.10 8.84 10.41
CA PRO A 194 14.44 10.23 10.63
C PRO A 194 15.11 10.35 12.00
N LYS A 195 16.08 11.27 12.14
CA LYS A 195 16.79 11.48 13.42
C LYS A 195 15.86 11.83 14.58
N ALA A 196 14.69 12.39 14.29
CA ALA A 196 13.67 12.75 15.27
C ALA A 196 12.84 11.54 15.77
N LEU A 197 13.07 10.33 15.24
CA LEU A 197 12.39 9.11 15.65
C LEU A 197 13.45 8.11 16.14
N PRO A 198 13.81 8.16 17.45
CA PRO A 198 14.73 7.19 18.03
C PRO A 198 14.08 5.82 18.18
N LEU A 199 14.88 4.77 18.02
CA LEU A 199 14.53 3.40 18.37
C LEU A 199 14.71 3.18 19.88
N LEU A 200 13.83 2.37 20.47
CA LEU A 200 14.06 1.77 21.78
C LEU A 200 15.12 0.66 21.67
N PRO A 201 15.75 0.21 22.79
CA PRO A 201 16.88 -0.71 22.76
C PRO A 201 16.64 -2.02 21.98
N ASP A 202 15.44 -2.59 22.06
CA ASP A 202 15.08 -3.87 21.43
C ASP A 202 14.29 -3.69 20.12
N GLU A 203 14.06 -2.45 19.71
CA GLU A 203 13.39 -2.14 18.45
C GLU A 203 14.39 -2.07 17.30
N ARG A 204 13.94 -2.53 16.13
CA ARG A 204 14.61 -2.27 14.87
C ARG A 204 13.65 -1.75 13.82
N PHE A 205 14.20 -0.91 12.95
CA PHE A 205 13.51 -0.46 11.76
C PHE A 205 13.31 -1.62 10.78
N VAL A 206 12.07 -1.84 10.36
CA VAL A 206 11.70 -2.86 9.38
C VAL A 206 11.52 -2.24 8.00
N SER A 207 10.59 -1.28 7.88
CA SER A 207 10.39 -0.55 6.63
C SER A 207 9.53 0.70 6.84
N ALA A 208 9.65 1.65 5.92
CA ALA A 208 8.68 2.72 5.81
C ALA A 208 7.46 2.19 5.03
N VAL A 209 6.27 2.59 5.45
CA VAL A 209 4.99 2.19 4.88
C VAL A 209 4.19 3.44 4.62
N ARG A 210 3.73 3.62 3.38
CA ARG A 210 2.85 4.73 3.03
C ARG A 210 1.55 4.17 2.54
N ASP A 211 0.49 4.46 3.30
CA ASP A 211 -0.83 3.99 2.97
C ASP A 211 -1.61 4.98 2.09
N GLU A 212 -2.83 4.59 1.75
CA GLU A 212 -3.77 5.36 0.94
C GLU A 212 -4.24 6.64 1.63
N SER A 213 -4.14 6.70 2.97
CA SER A 213 -4.41 7.92 3.73
C SER A 213 -3.40 9.03 3.43
N GLY A 214 -2.23 8.66 2.88
CA GLY A 214 -1.13 9.53 2.55
C GLY A 214 -0.16 9.79 3.70
N LEU A 215 -0.42 9.18 4.86
CA LEU A 215 0.48 9.21 6.00
C LEU A 215 1.66 8.27 5.78
N LEU A 216 2.82 8.68 6.28
CA LEU A 216 4.01 7.85 6.28
C LEU A 216 4.19 7.25 7.67
N PHE A 217 4.23 5.93 7.72
CA PHE A 217 4.49 5.14 8.91
C PHE A 217 5.88 4.50 8.81
N TYR A 218 6.46 4.22 9.96
CA TYR A 218 7.62 3.36 10.12
C TYR A 218 7.17 2.09 10.83
N LEU A 219 7.24 0.96 10.12
CA LEU A 219 7.06 -0.36 10.70
C LEU A 219 8.33 -0.68 11.49
N LEU A 220 8.16 -0.88 12.79
CA LEU A 220 9.20 -1.31 13.71
C LEU A 220 8.89 -2.73 14.18
N PHE A 221 9.93 -3.46 14.56
CA PHE A 221 9.81 -4.75 15.24
C PHE A 221 10.61 -4.71 16.53
N ASP A 222 9.97 -5.06 17.64
CA ASP A 222 10.61 -5.21 18.94
C ASP A 222 10.89 -6.70 19.20
N SER A 223 12.16 -7.06 19.37
CA SER A 223 12.57 -8.46 19.58
C SER A 223 12.31 -8.98 20.99
N ASN A 224 12.20 -8.10 21.98
CA ASN A 224 11.87 -8.49 23.35
C ASN A 224 10.37 -8.75 23.48
N GLU A 225 9.56 -7.84 22.93
CA GLU A 225 8.09 -7.93 22.93
C GLU A 225 7.54 -8.84 21.81
N LYS A 226 8.40 -9.30 20.89
CA LYS A 226 8.06 -10.11 19.70
C LYS A 226 6.88 -9.52 18.91
N SER A 227 6.87 -8.21 18.76
CA SER A 227 5.71 -7.47 18.28
C SER A 227 6.09 -6.41 17.25
N PHE A 228 5.15 -6.12 16.35
CA PHE A 228 5.28 -5.05 15.38
C PHE A 228 4.61 -3.78 15.89
N TYR A 229 5.10 -2.63 15.44
CA TYR A 229 4.52 -1.31 15.73
C TYR A 229 4.53 -0.46 14.46
N TYR A 230 3.49 0.34 14.25
CA TYR A 230 3.52 1.41 13.27
C TYR A 230 3.70 2.74 14.01
N VAL A 231 4.77 3.46 13.69
CA VAL A 231 5.03 4.80 14.24
C VAL A 231 4.87 5.83 13.15
N LEU A 232 4.09 6.88 13.39
CA LEU A 232 3.89 7.95 12.42
C LEU A 232 5.16 8.77 12.23
N ASP A 233 5.44 9.18 11.00
CA ASP A 233 6.51 10.13 10.72
C ASP A 233 6.23 11.47 11.46
N PRO A 234 7.21 11.99 12.25
CA PRO A 234 7.04 13.19 13.06
C PRO A 234 6.51 14.42 12.29
N GLN A 235 6.76 14.51 10.98
CA GLN A 235 6.27 15.63 10.19
C GLN A 235 4.74 15.70 10.16
N TYR A 236 4.03 14.56 10.28
CA TYR A 236 2.57 14.50 10.19
C TYR A 236 1.87 14.73 11.53
N VAL A 237 2.59 14.74 12.66
CA VAL A 237 2.01 14.94 14.00
C VAL A 237 1.23 16.26 14.10
N ARG A 238 1.69 17.31 13.39
CA ARG A 238 1.03 18.62 13.32
C ARG A 238 -0.41 18.59 12.76
N LEU A 239 -0.80 17.49 12.13
CA LEU A 239 -2.12 17.31 11.52
C LEU A 239 -3.13 16.67 12.48
N LEU A 240 -2.65 16.16 13.63
CA LEU A 240 -3.46 15.41 14.55
C LEU A 240 -4.12 16.31 15.60
N HIS A 241 -5.31 15.92 16.05
CA HIS A 241 -6.05 16.60 17.09
C HIS A 241 -6.09 15.76 18.38
N SER A 242 -5.96 16.40 19.53
CA SER A 242 -6.12 15.71 20.81
C SER A 242 -7.57 15.23 20.97
N MET A 243 -7.77 13.98 21.37
CA MET A 243 -9.10 13.38 21.54
C MET A 243 -9.80 13.84 22.81
N ASP A 244 -9.05 14.13 23.86
CA ASP A 244 -9.53 14.62 25.14
C ASP A 244 -8.46 15.46 25.85
N LYS A 245 -8.90 16.45 26.63
CA LYS A 245 -7.98 17.38 27.30
C LYS A 245 -7.04 16.62 28.24
N GLY A 246 -5.74 16.73 27.98
CA GLY A 246 -4.69 16.08 28.78
C GLY A 246 -4.40 14.63 28.39
N SER A 247 -5.00 14.13 27.32
CA SER A 247 -4.72 12.80 26.78
C SER A 247 -3.54 12.79 25.84
N GLN A 248 -2.81 11.68 25.87
CA GLN A 248 -1.76 11.36 24.92
C GLN A 248 -2.31 10.86 23.57
N LEU A 249 -3.64 10.73 23.43
CA LEU A 249 -4.28 10.27 22.21
C LEU A 249 -4.51 11.43 21.24
N LEU A 250 -4.00 11.24 20.03
CA LEU A 250 -4.05 12.15 18.91
C LEU A 250 -4.78 11.46 17.76
N MET A 251 -5.74 12.13 17.13
CA MET A 251 -6.54 11.59 16.04
C MET A 251 -6.29 12.37 14.75
N ASP A 252 -6.11 11.67 13.63
CA ASP A 252 -6.23 12.28 12.31
C ASP A 252 -7.74 12.44 11.99
N PRO A 253 -8.28 13.66 11.89
CA PRO A 253 -9.70 13.91 11.70
C PRO A 253 -10.27 13.39 10.37
N ARG A 254 -9.45 12.84 9.47
CA ARG A 254 -9.91 12.34 8.16
C ARG A 254 -10.00 10.83 8.06
N SER A 255 -8.95 10.17 8.55
CA SER A 255 -8.82 8.73 8.50
C SER A 255 -9.44 8.08 9.73
N ASP A 256 -9.74 8.89 10.75
CA ASP A 256 -10.10 8.42 12.08
C ASP A 256 -8.99 7.52 12.68
N PHE A 257 -7.74 7.68 12.20
CA PHE A 257 -6.60 7.02 12.79
C PHE A 257 -6.24 7.67 14.12
N VAL A 258 -5.97 6.82 15.10
CA VAL A 258 -5.61 7.27 16.44
C VAL A 258 -4.21 6.82 16.77
N PHE A 259 -3.45 7.78 17.27
CA PHE A 259 -2.06 7.67 17.67
C PHE A 259 -1.95 7.95 19.16
N LEU A 260 -1.12 7.18 19.84
CA LEU A 260 -0.70 7.41 21.22
C LEU A 260 0.68 8.07 21.19
N GLN A 261 0.83 9.21 21.85
CA GLN A 261 2.14 9.79 22.10
C GLN A 261 2.83 9.04 23.24
N ASP A 262 3.89 8.31 22.93
CA ASP A 262 4.66 7.55 23.93
C ASP A 262 5.61 8.44 24.74
N GLU A 263 6.32 7.83 25.71
CA GLU A 263 7.29 8.49 26.58
C GLU A 263 8.46 9.18 25.85
N THR A 264 8.76 8.72 24.64
CA THR A 264 9.79 9.29 23.76
C THR A 264 9.21 10.31 22.78
N SER A 265 7.94 10.70 22.98
CA SER A 265 7.18 11.63 22.14
C SER A 265 6.92 11.12 20.72
N ARG A 266 7.04 9.82 20.46
CA ARG A 266 6.68 9.20 19.17
C ARG A 266 5.18 8.98 19.11
N SER A 267 4.60 9.10 17.92
CA SER A 267 3.17 8.86 17.70
C SER A 267 2.95 7.43 17.22
N LEU A 268 2.71 6.53 18.18
CA LEU A 268 2.41 5.12 17.95
C LEU A 268 0.98 4.95 17.44
N PHE A 269 0.79 4.27 16.32
CA PHE A 269 -0.54 3.99 15.77
C PHE A 269 -1.24 2.91 16.61
N VAL A 270 -2.37 3.26 17.23
CA VAL A 270 -3.09 2.39 18.18
C VAL A 270 -4.51 2.07 17.76
N GLY A 271 -5.08 2.79 16.77
CA GLY A 271 -6.48 2.58 16.40
C GLY A 271 -6.83 2.97 14.96
N ALA A 272 -7.60 2.11 14.30
CA ALA A 272 -8.35 2.43 13.09
C ALA A 272 -9.85 2.24 13.34
N LEU A 273 -10.69 3.08 12.72
CA LEU A 273 -12.13 2.98 12.88
C LEU A 273 -12.65 1.68 12.23
N ARG A 274 -13.35 0.87 13.03
CA ARG A 274 -13.81 -0.48 12.65
C ARG A 274 -14.66 -0.49 11.38
N SER A 275 -15.50 0.54 11.17
CA SER A 275 -16.32 0.66 9.97
C SER A 275 -15.47 0.82 8.71
N LYS A 276 -14.39 1.60 8.75
CA LYS A 276 -13.43 1.79 7.65
C LYS A 276 -12.72 0.48 7.31
N VAL A 277 -12.26 -0.22 8.35
CA VAL A 277 -11.61 -1.53 8.22
C VAL A 277 -12.52 -2.57 7.57
N TYR A 278 -13.78 -2.68 8.01
CA TYR A 278 -14.71 -3.66 7.46
C TYR A 278 -15.25 -3.29 6.09
N SER A 279 -15.31 -1.99 5.77
CA SER A 279 -15.63 -1.53 4.42
C SER A 279 -14.47 -1.64 3.44
N ASN A 280 -13.27 -2.04 3.91
CA ASN A 280 -12.05 -2.08 3.09
C ASN A 280 -11.82 -0.74 2.36
N SER A 281 -12.02 0.37 3.08
CA SER A 281 -11.81 1.72 2.55
C SER A 281 -10.33 2.09 2.65
N TYR A 282 -9.93 3.18 1.99
CA TYR A 282 -8.57 3.78 2.08
C TYR A 282 -8.05 4.12 3.49
N PHE A 283 -8.89 3.98 4.52
CA PHE A 283 -8.57 4.25 5.93
C PHE A 283 -8.74 2.98 6.80
N ASP A 284 -8.47 1.80 6.26
CA ASP A 284 -8.47 0.53 7.00
C ASP A 284 -7.13 0.22 7.70
N GLY A 285 -6.11 1.00 7.41
CA GLY A 285 -4.83 1.04 8.10
C GLY A 285 -3.67 0.57 7.21
N PRO A 286 -2.41 0.70 7.65
CA PRO A 286 -1.24 0.54 6.78
C PRO A 286 -0.86 -0.92 6.47
N PHE A 287 -1.67 -1.91 6.85
CA PHE A 287 -1.25 -3.31 6.95
C PHE A 287 -1.14 -4.05 5.61
N ASP A 288 -2.00 -3.71 4.66
CA ASP A 288 -1.92 -4.16 3.27
C ASP A 288 -0.79 -3.43 2.54
N GLN A 289 -0.34 -2.29 3.06
CA GLN A 289 0.64 -1.43 2.41
C GLN A 289 2.11 -1.72 2.63
N VAL A 290 2.42 -2.79 3.37
CA VAL A 290 3.80 -3.24 3.58
C VAL A 290 4.46 -3.59 2.22
N PRO A 291 5.70 -3.13 1.94
CA PRO A 291 6.36 -3.42 0.66
C PRO A 291 6.50 -4.92 0.37
N VAL A 292 6.08 -5.35 -0.82
CA VAL A 292 5.95 -6.78 -1.18
C VAL A 292 7.28 -7.54 -1.28
N LYS A 293 8.42 -6.87 -1.48
CA LYS A 293 9.74 -7.50 -1.60
C LYS A 293 10.54 -7.44 -0.28
N LEU A 294 9.91 -7.00 0.80
CA LEU A 294 10.54 -6.90 2.11
C LEU A 294 10.77 -8.29 2.71
N ASN A 295 11.94 -8.56 3.28
CA ASN A 295 12.16 -9.81 4.01
C ASN A 295 11.63 -9.67 5.44
N LEU A 296 10.58 -10.41 5.77
CA LEU A 296 9.83 -10.32 7.03
C LEU A 296 9.72 -11.66 7.77
N ARG A 297 10.09 -12.76 7.13
CA ARG A 297 9.71 -14.12 7.57
C ARG A 297 10.03 -14.38 9.04
N ASP A 298 11.26 -14.11 9.45
CA ASP A 298 11.72 -14.48 10.79
C ASP A 298 10.99 -13.66 11.86
N SER A 299 10.81 -12.37 11.61
CA SER A 299 10.07 -11.44 12.48
C SER A 299 8.59 -11.79 12.56
N VAL A 300 8.01 -12.20 11.43
CA VAL A 300 6.62 -12.68 11.36
C VAL A 300 6.47 -14.00 12.09
N TYR A 301 7.44 -14.90 12.06
CA TYR A 301 7.40 -16.15 12.84
C TYR A 301 7.58 -15.93 14.34
N GLU A 302 8.33 -14.92 14.75
CA GLU A 302 8.44 -14.52 16.15
C GLU A 302 7.12 -13.91 16.65
N ALA A 303 6.52 -13.00 15.87
CA ALA A 303 5.26 -12.36 16.24
C ALA A 303 4.02 -13.24 16.08
N TYR A 304 4.00 -14.14 15.09
CA TYR A 304 2.85 -14.95 14.72
C TYR A 304 3.25 -16.43 14.56
N PRO A 305 3.55 -17.15 15.66
CA PRO A 305 4.14 -18.47 15.60
C PRO A 305 3.31 -19.51 14.85
N TYR A 306 1.97 -19.37 14.86
CA TYR A 306 1.03 -20.26 14.17
C TYR A 306 1.32 -20.40 12.66
N LEU A 307 1.96 -19.40 12.05
CA LEU A 307 2.30 -19.43 10.62
C LEU A 307 3.35 -20.47 10.25
N LYS A 308 4.13 -20.99 11.21
CA LYS A 308 5.12 -22.06 10.98
C LYS A 308 4.48 -23.36 10.44
N LEU A 309 3.20 -23.60 10.73
CA LEU A 309 2.44 -24.78 10.27
C LEU A 309 2.14 -24.76 8.77
N GLY A 310 1.77 -23.58 8.26
CA GLY A 310 1.44 -23.37 6.84
C GLY A 310 2.65 -22.95 6.03
N GLY A 311 3.63 -22.34 6.69
CA GLY A 311 4.77 -21.72 6.07
C GLY A 311 4.43 -20.39 5.42
N ILE A 312 5.41 -19.50 5.42
CA ILE A 312 5.44 -18.30 4.60
C ILE A 312 6.75 -18.24 3.82
N ASP A 313 6.73 -17.54 2.69
CA ASP A 313 7.95 -17.18 1.97
C ASP A 313 8.69 -16.03 2.69
N PRO A 314 9.89 -15.63 2.24
CA PRO A 314 10.63 -14.51 2.83
C PRO A 314 9.82 -13.21 2.95
N HIS A 315 8.81 -13.03 2.10
CA HIS A 315 8.01 -11.82 1.97
C HIS A 315 6.66 -11.87 2.69
N GLY A 316 6.38 -12.97 3.41
CA GLY A 316 5.16 -13.16 4.18
C GLY A 316 3.98 -13.67 3.36
N PHE A 317 4.17 -14.15 2.13
CA PHE A 317 3.12 -14.85 1.39
C PHE A 317 2.89 -16.24 2.00
N VAL A 318 1.63 -16.56 2.27
CA VAL A 318 1.22 -17.83 2.88
C VAL A 318 1.31 -18.96 1.86
N CYS A 319 2.14 -19.95 2.14
CA CYS A 319 2.46 -21.01 1.18
C CYS A 319 1.23 -21.86 0.80
N ILE A 320 0.34 -22.12 1.76
CA ILE A 320 -0.88 -22.92 1.57
C ILE A 320 -2.06 -22.13 0.99
N LYS A 321 -1.94 -20.80 0.87
CA LYS A 321 -3.02 -19.94 0.39
C LYS A 321 -2.48 -18.92 -0.62
N ARG A 322 -2.51 -19.31 -1.90
CA ARG A 322 -1.99 -18.51 -3.01
C ARG A 322 -2.53 -17.07 -2.98
N GLY A 323 -1.62 -16.11 -3.11
CA GLY A 323 -1.95 -14.68 -3.18
C GLY A 323 -2.33 -14.05 -1.83
N SER A 324 -2.35 -14.81 -0.73
CA SER A 324 -2.54 -14.24 0.61
C SER A 324 -1.20 -13.90 1.23
N ARG A 325 -1.06 -12.67 1.73
CA ARG A 325 0.07 -12.23 2.55
C ARG A 325 -0.39 -12.05 4.00
N VAL A 326 0.54 -12.24 4.94
CA VAL A 326 0.27 -11.99 6.36
C VAL A 326 -0.08 -10.51 6.56
N ALA A 327 -1.23 -10.25 7.19
CA ALA A 327 -1.64 -8.91 7.58
C ALA A 327 -1.03 -8.55 8.94
N ILE A 328 -0.13 -7.57 8.96
CA ILE A 328 0.50 -7.05 10.19
C ILE A 328 -0.37 -5.91 10.71
N THR A 329 -1.24 -6.19 11.69
CA THR A 329 -2.25 -5.25 12.21
C THR A 329 -2.12 -5.04 13.73
N PRO A 330 -1.00 -4.50 14.23
CA PRO A 330 -0.77 -4.24 15.66
C PRO A 330 -1.47 -2.96 16.13
N TYR A 331 -2.79 -2.91 15.97
CA TYR A 331 -3.63 -1.78 16.37
C TYR A 331 -5.06 -2.25 16.57
N LYS A 332 -5.85 -1.47 17.30
CA LYS A 332 -7.25 -1.81 17.60
C LYS A 332 -8.19 -1.33 16.50
N LYS A 333 -9.22 -2.14 16.25
CA LYS A 333 -10.36 -1.77 15.42
C LYS A 333 -11.46 -1.24 16.33
N TYR A 334 -11.49 0.07 16.54
CA TYR A 334 -12.38 0.66 17.52
C TYR A 334 -13.72 1.08 16.89
N SER A 335 -14.82 1.01 17.66
CA SER A 335 -16.15 1.39 17.18
C SER A 335 -16.49 2.85 17.47
N SER A 336 -16.01 3.38 18.59
CA SER A 336 -16.18 4.78 18.96
C SER A 336 -14.91 5.36 19.61
N PRO A 337 -14.64 6.67 19.46
CA PRO A 337 -13.54 7.35 20.14
C PRO A 337 -13.51 7.11 21.66
N THR A 338 -14.68 7.15 22.30
CA THR A 338 -14.82 6.95 23.75
C THR A 338 -14.38 5.55 24.19
N ASP A 339 -14.78 4.51 23.45
CA ASP A 339 -14.41 3.13 23.77
C ASP A 339 -12.89 2.94 23.68
N LEU A 340 -12.26 3.56 22.67
CA LEU A 340 -10.81 3.51 22.50
C LEU A 340 -10.10 4.20 23.67
N VAL A 341 -10.55 5.39 24.07
CA VAL A 341 -10.00 6.12 25.24
C VAL A 341 -10.11 5.26 26.51
N GLN A 342 -11.26 4.64 26.75
CA GLN A 342 -11.47 3.78 27.92
C GLN A 342 -10.55 2.54 27.89
N MET A 343 -10.41 1.91 26.73
CA MET A 343 -9.51 0.76 26.55
C MET A 343 -8.05 1.15 26.79
N VAL A 344 -7.60 2.29 26.27
CA VAL A 344 -6.24 2.79 26.51
C VAL A 344 -6.01 3.07 28.00
N ARG A 345 -6.98 3.69 28.69
CA ARG A 345 -6.89 3.89 30.15
C ARG A 345 -6.82 2.56 30.91
N SER A 346 -7.66 1.59 30.54
CA SER A 346 -7.61 0.25 31.13
C SER A 346 -6.27 -0.44 30.92
N CYS A 347 -5.68 -0.32 29.72
CA CYS A 347 -4.34 -0.82 29.44
C CYS A 347 -3.29 -0.14 30.33
N ARG A 348 -3.40 1.19 30.49
CA ARG A 348 -2.47 1.97 31.31
C ARG A 348 -2.54 1.57 32.79
N ASP A 349 -3.75 1.44 33.33
CA ASP A 349 -3.97 1.10 34.74
C ASP A 349 -3.50 -0.32 35.10
N SER A 350 -3.48 -1.23 34.11
CA SER A 350 -3.10 -2.64 34.31
C SER A 350 -1.64 -2.94 33.96
N ALA A 351 -0.95 -2.01 33.29
CA ALA A 351 0.41 -2.22 32.83
C ALA A 351 1.42 -2.09 33.98
N VAL A 352 2.37 -3.04 34.04
CA VAL A 352 3.46 -3.04 35.02
C VAL A 352 4.63 -2.14 34.62
N ASP A 353 4.76 -1.88 33.31
CA ASP A 353 5.75 -1.00 32.69
C ASP A 353 5.24 -0.48 31.33
N GLU A 354 6.02 0.38 30.67
CA GLU A 354 5.66 0.97 29.38
C GLU A 354 5.62 -0.05 28.23
N GLY A 355 6.40 -1.13 28.31
CA GLY A 355 6.35 -2.21 27.32
C GLY A 355 5.04 -2.98 27.38
N ALA A 356 4.63 -3.40 28.58
CA ALA A 356 3.33 -4.02 28.82
C ALA A 356 2.17 -3.10 28.39
N PHE A 357 2.30 -1.79 28.61
CA PHE A 357 1.32 -0.83 28.14
C PHE A 357 1.24 -0.78 26.61
N ARG A 358 2.39 -0.63 25.92
CA ARG A 358 2.45 -0.62 24.45
C ARG A 358 1.87 -1.91 23.87
N GLN A 359 2.28 -3.06 24.37
CA GLN A 359 1.73 -4.35 23.96
C GLN A 359 0.20 -4.37 24.12
N CYS A 360 -0.35 -3.92 25.24
CA CYS A 360 -1.80 -3.94 25.44
C CYS A 360 -2.55 -3.13 24.37
N VAL A 361 -2.09 -1.91 24.07
CA VAL A 361 -2.74 -1.01 23.12
C VAL A 361 -2.50 -1.39 21.65
N THR A 362 -1.41 -2.09 21.33
CA THR A 362 -1.10 -2.57 19.97
C THR A 362 -1.30 -4.08 19.77
N PHE A 363 -1.80 -4.81 20.78
CA PHE A 363 -1.91 -6.26 20.69
C PHE A 363 -2.78 -6.71 19.51
N ASP A 364 -2.16 -7.49 18.63
CA ASP A 364 -2.79 -8.16 17.50
C ASP A 364 -3.21 -9.57 17.92
N SER A 365 -4.51 -9.85 17.92
CA SER A 365 -5.05 -11.13 18.41
C SER A 365 -4.48 -12.36 17.70
N LYS A 366 -3.99 -12.19 16.45
CA LYS A 366 -3.35 -13.28 15.70
C LYS A 366 -2.06 -13.78 16.36
N GLN A 367 -1.42 -12.96 17.20
CA GLN A 367 -0.22 -13.37 17.96
C GLN A 367 -0.51 -14.49 18.94
N ALA A 368 -1.75 -14.64 19.42
CA ALA A 368 -2.14 -15.65 20.40
C ALA A 368 -2.71 -16.94 19.78
N TYR A 369 -2.86 -17.04 18.46
CA TYR A 369 -3.48 -18.22 17.84
C TYR A 369 -2.74 -19.54 18.11
N HIS A 370 -1.44 -19.49 18.46
CA HIS A 370 -0.70 -20.69 18.85
C HIS A 370 -1.08 -21.20 20.25
N LEU A 371 -1.58 -20.34 21.14
CA LEU A 371 -1.98 -20.73 22.50
C LEU A 371 -3.19 -21.68 22.51
N ASP A 372 -4.04 -21.59 21.49
CA ASP A 372 -5.20 -22.46 21.31
C ASP A 372 -4.87 -23.77 20.57
N SER A 373 -3.60 -23.98 20.19
CA SER A 373 -3.17 -25.11 19.37
C SER A 373 -2.36 -26.13 20.16
N PRO A 374 -2.71 -27.44 20.10
CA PRO A 374 -1.91 -28.49 20.74
C PRO A 374 -0.57 -28.75 20.04
N LEU A 375 -0.26 -28.02 18.97
CA LEU A 375 0.98 -28.15 18.20
C LEU A 375 2.06 -27.16 18.63
N PHE A 376 1.77 -26.25 19.56
CA PHE A 376 2.71 -25.24 20.04
C PHE A 376 2.86 -25.26 21.56
N PHE A 377 4.06 -24.94 22.03
CA PHE A 377 4.32 -24.50 23.38
C PHE A 377 3.80 -23.08 23.57
N ALA A 378 3.64 -22.65 24.83
CA ALA A 378 3.16 -21.29 25.16
C ALA A 378 4.05 -20.17 24.59
N ASP A 379 5.35 -20.45 24.42
CA ASP A 379 6.34 -19.53 23.86
C ASP A 379 6.31 -19.42 22.31
N GLY A 380 5.43 -20.19 21.64
CA GLY A 380 5.33 -20.24 20.18
C GLY A 380 6.28 -21.24 19.51
N THR A 381 7.00 -22.05 20.27
CA THR A 381 7.83 -23.15 19.74
C THR A 381 6.93 -24.30 19.30
N LEU A 382 7.24 -24.94 18.17
CA LEU A 382 6.44 -26.06 17.65
C LEU A 382 6.73 -27.34 18.47
N LEU A 383 5.69 -27.96 19.04
CA LEU A 383 5.80 -29.18 19.85
C LEU A 383 6.27 -30.38 19.03
N ARG A 384 5.70 -30.57 17.83
CA ARG A 384 6.02 -31.63 16.87
C ARG A 384 5.71 -31.15 15.45
N GLY A 385 6.58 -31.47 14.51
CA GLY A 385 6.39 -31.20 13.08
C GLY A 385 7.57 -30.47 12.45
N GLU A 386 7.48 -30.28 11.14
CA GLU A 386 8.46 -29.54 10.35
C GLU A 386 7.95 -28.12 10.14
N VAL A 387 8.85 -27.13 10.25
CA VAL A 387 8.53 -25.77 9.80
C VAL A 387 8.44 -25.83 8.28
N LYS A 388 7.27 -25.50 7.75
CA LYS A 388 7.10 -25.41 6.30
C LYS A 388 7.63 -24.06 5.82
N THR A 389 8.31 -24.07 4.68
CA THR A 389 8.72 -22.85 3.98
C THR A 389 8.35 -22.97 2.51
N CYS A 390 8.29 -21.85 1.82
CA CYS A 390 8.19 -21.85 0.37
C CYS A 390 8.96 -20.68 -0.21
N GLU A 391 9.21 -20.78 -1.51
CA GLU A 391 9.68 -19.65 -2.31
C GLU A 391 8.65 -19.34 -3.40
N TYR A 392 8.29 -18.07 -3.47
CA TYR A 392 7.48 -17.52 -4.56
C TYR A 392 8.42 -17.12 -5.71
N GLN A 393 8.26 -17.73 -6.88
CA GLN A 393 9.02 -17.40 -8.09
C GLN A 393 8.03 -17.03 -9.19
N GLY A 394 7.56 -15.77 -9.17
CA GLY A 394 6.50 -15.28 -10.06
C GLY A 394 5.24 -16.14 -9.93
N PRO A 395 4.62 -16.64 -11.01
CA PRO A 395 3.37 -17.42 -10.93
C PRO A 395 3.53 -18.83 -10.32
N LYS A 396 4.73 -19.26 -9.90
CA LYS A 396 5.01 -20.59 -9.36
C LYS A 396 5.36 -20.52 -7.87
N ILE A 397 4.90 -21.52 -7.11
CA ILE A 397 5.25 -21.72 -5.70
C ILE A 397 6.03 -23.04 -5.60
N GLN A 398 7.20 -23.00 -4.97
CA GLN A 398 7.94 -24.21 -4.59
C GLN A 398 7.88 -24.39 -3.08
N MET A 399 7.37 -25.53 -2.62
CA MET A 399 7.30 -25.89 -1.21
C MET A 399 8.57 -26.61 -0.79
N THR A 400 9.13 -26.23 0.35
CA THR A 400 10.24 -26.93 1.02
C THR A 400 9.88 -27.17 2.48
N SER A 401 10.32 -28.28 3.05
CA SER A 401 10.15 -28.54 4.47
C SER A 401 11.51 -28.53 5.17
N LEU A 402 11.56 -27.86 6.32
CA LEU A 402 12.73 -27.85 7.18
C LEU A 402 12.37 -28.66 8.43
N LEU A 403 13.07 -29.78 8.60
CA LEU A 403 13.02 -30.55 9.83
C LEU A 403 13.40 -29.63 10.99
N ALA A 404 12.45 -29.43 11.93
CA ALA A 404 12.78 -28.83 13.20
C ALA A 404 13.79 -29.76 13.88
N LYS A 405 15.02 -29.30 14.09
CA LYS A 405 15.96 -30.05 14.91
C LYS A 405 15.38 -30.07 16.34
N PRO A 406 15.18 -31.25 16.95
CA PRO A 406 14.91 -31.28 18.37
C PRO A 406 16.18 -30.81 19.09
N ASP A 407 16.04 -29.82 19.96
CA ASP A 407 17.06 -29.48 20.96
C ASP A 407 17.11 -30.55 22.07
#